data_AF-I2C5Q7-F1
#
_entry.id   AF-I2C5Q7-F1
#
_cell.length_a   1.000
_cell.length_b   1.000
_cell.length_c   1.000
_cell.angle_alpha   90.00
_cell.angle_beta   90.00
_cell.angle_gamma   90.00
#
_symmetry.space_group_name_H-M   'P 1'
#
loop_
_entity.id
_entity.type
_entity.pdbx_description
1 polymer ?
#
loop_
_entity_poly.entity_id
_entity_poly.type
_entity_poly.pdbx_seq_one_letter_code
_entity_poly.pdbx_strand_id
1 'polypeptide(L)'
;MNMQQPLYYFVDALDWGIDDKGSNAIETTEGLNRALEYASSKSFYKVHIPKGIYLIDAVNTTKRLPEFGGGINVPSNIELILHPEAIFKVQPNDYQGYSCFYIGQASNVTIRGGQIIGDRHEHDYSKITSIKKTHEWGFGIHVNGSSNVLIENVQVSDCIGDNIWIAADGMMNTSGTYTPSKNVTVRKCTLLRGRRNNLATNGCEGLLVDDCDIEEAGGGTIGPQLGIDLEGFGENGIKYDHPYKLTVRNCRFKNNGRGSVTAHTSGKVIIEGNYSDHVISYGYSTDVSIKNNKIINENEIKTYGVDSVGVSSTESGNRVQIDGNTISGFEVGICVRGKGGTVSNNTFEKIKACPIATHQAEDFLITDNRIENSDCVQVQVRNSNDIKVVNTKGKGTSSSYAAKIMDSTRISLVNNEFANVYGGIYCERSQSVRLKGNDLLLSGSGYGIFWDKDSSVSLHRNEIHEPRNVAIKGTPEKYSCQISENQIYFCKSLIAIQLTGGSEHILKDNEIMFNRSVDQGYGVYLENTDKVRLVRNDVRGIGGKLLSHPYCTDKAKNTTLIHNTYDSGTLKTAEGDIVVI
;
A
#
# COMPACT_ATOMS: atom_id res chain seq x y z
N MET A 1 -23.99 42.10 25.28
CA MET A 1 -23.59 40.70 25.08
C MET A 1 -24.17 39.90 26.23
N ASN A 2 -25.32 39.24 26.04
CA ASN A 2 -25.82 38.29 27.03
C ASN A 2 -25.06 36.98 26.81
N MET A 3 -24.16 36.63 27.74
CA MET A 3 -23.68 35.26 27.87
C MET A 3 -24.89 34.42 28.31
N GLN A 4 -25.50 33.72 27.35
CA GLN A 4 -26.54 32.73 27.62
C GLN A 4 -25.91 31.66 28.52
N GLN A 5 -26.44 31.47 29.73
CA GLN A 5 -25.96 30.40 30.60
C GLN A 5 -26.10 29.07 29.86
N PRO A 6 -25.11 28.17 29.94
CA PRO A 6 -25.19 26.88 29.29
C PRO A 6 -26.39 26.10 29.86
N LEU A 7 -27.39 25.86 29.01
CA LEU A 7 -28.55 25.04 29.32
C LEU A 7 -28.17 23.56 29.11
N TYR A 8 -28.01 22.85 30.23
CA TYR A 8 -27.81 21.39 30.28
C TYR A 8 -29.15 20.69 30.48
N TYR A 9 -29.38 19.61 29.76
CA TYR A 9 -30.54 18.75 29.96
C TYR A 9 -30.11 17.36 30.42
N PHE A 10 -30.64 16.91 31.55
CA PHE A 10 -30.47 15.55 32.05
C PHE A 10 -31.75 14.79 31.76
N VAL A 11 -31.69 13.79 30.89
CA VAL A 11 -32.87 13.01 30.52
C VAL A 11 -33.29 12.16 31.71
N ASP A 12 -34.51 12.37 32.18
CA ASP A 12 -35.19 11.48 33.11
C ASP A 12 -36.00 10.46 32.30
N ALA A 13 -35.77 9.17 32.56
CA ALA A 13 -36.45 8.10 31.84
C ALA A 13 -37.97 8.11 32.08
N LEU A 14 -38.41 8.48 33.29
CA LEU A 14 -39.82 8.53 33.66
C LEU A 14 -40.57 9.63 32.91
N ASP A 15 -39.95 10.79 32.70
CA ASP A 15 -40.56 11.94 32.01
C ASP A 15 -40.95 11.63 30.56
N TRP A 16 -40.25 10.69 29.92
CA TRP A 16 -40.41 10.37 28.50
C TRP A 16 -40.92 8.96 28.22
N GLY A 17 -41.13 8.15 29.26
CA GLY A 17 -41.51 6.75 29.13
C GLY A 17 -40.40 5.88 28.54
N ILE A 18 -39.13 6.20 28.81
CA ILE A 18 -37.97 5.46 28.32
C ILE A 18 -37.76 4.24 29.21
N ASP A 19 -37.58 3.05 28.62
CA ASP A 19 -37.17 1.85 29.36
C ASP A 19 -35.64 1.71 29.36
N ASP A 20 -35.04 1.94 30.52
CA ASP A 20 -33.60 1.84 30.76
C ASP A 20 -33.17 0.43 31.25
N LYS A 21 -34.06 -0.56 31.15
CA LYS A 21 -33.83 -1.97 31.53
C LYS A 21 -33.78 -2.92 30.33
N GLY A 22 -34.01 -2.43 29.12
CA GLY A 22 -33.72 -3.14 27.87
C GLY A 22 -34.83 -4.07 27.36
N SER A 23 -36.10 -3.76 27.60
CA SER A 23 -37.23 -4.60 27.16
C SER A 23 -38.12 -3.94 26.09
N ASN A 24 -38.44 -2.65 26.23
CA ASN A 24 -39.46 -1.96 25.43
C ASN A 24 -38.84 -1.05 24.36
N ALA A 25 -38.52 -1.63 23.19
CA ALA A 25 -37.72 -0.95 22.17
C ALA A 25 -38.39 0.27 21.54
N ILE A 26 -39.69 0.17 21.23
CA ILE A 26 -40.46 1.24 20.56
C ILE A 26 -40.58 2.44 21.51
N GLU A 27 -41.05 2.20 22.73
CA GLU A 27 -41.24 3.22 23.75
C GLU A 27 -39.92 3.91 24.11
N THR A 28 -38.84 3.15 24.20
CA THR A 28 -37.48 3.65 24.44
C THR A 28 -37.02 4.57 23.32
N THR A 29 -37.09 4.13 22.06
CA THR A 29 -36.68 4.92 20.90
C THR A 29 -37.50 6.20 20.79
N GLU A 30 -38.83 6.09 20.86
CA GLU A 30 -39.71 7.26 20.76
C GLU A 30 -39.51 8.23 21.93
N GLY A 31 -39.35 7.72 23.15
CA GLY A 31 -39.08 8.52 24.34
C GLY A 31 -37.78 9.31 24.22
N LEU A 32 -36.70 8.66 23.76
CA LEU A 32 -35.41 9.33 23.50
C LEU A 32 -35.53 10.40 22.41
N ASN A 33 -36.24 10.10 21.31
CA ASN A 33 -36.47 11.08 20.23
C ASN A 33 -37.27 12.29 20.74
N ARG A 34 -38.36 12.09 21.50
CA ARG A 34 -39.13 13.18 22.12
C ARG A 34 -38.27 14.02 23.09
N ALA A 35 -37.41 13.37 23.87
CA ALA A 35 -36.48 14.06 24.77
C ALA A 35 -35.48 14.94 24.02
N LEU A 36 -34.93 14.47 22.89
CA LEU A 36 -34.01 15.24 22.05
C LEU A 36 -34.71 16.38 21.30
N GLU A 37 -35.93 16.15 20.80
CA GLU A 37 -36.77 17.20 20.21
C GLU A 37 -37.09 18.30 21.22
N TYR A 38 -37.46 17.91 22.45
CA TYR A 38 -37.67 18.85 23.55
C TYR A 38 -36.41 19.65 23.84
N ALA A 39 -35.27 18.97 24.00
CA ALA A 39 -33.98 19.59 24.26
C ALA A 39 -33.64 20.65 23.21
N SER A 40 -33.77 20.28 21.94
CA SER A 40 -33.56 21.17 20.79
C SER A 40 -34.52 22.37 20.80
N SER A 41 -35.82 22.14 21.01
CA SER A 41 -36.85 23.20 21.04
C SER A 41 -36.65 24.23 22.16
N LYS A 42 -35.98 23.81 23.25
CA LYS A 42 -35.65 24.66 24.40
C LYS A 42 -34.21 25.18 24.37
N SER A 43 -33.49 24.96 23.27
CA SER A 43 -32.10 25.40 23.10
C SER A 43 -31.13 24.83 24.14
N PHE A 44 -31.43 23.65 24.68
CA PHE A 44 -30.43 22.86 25.41
C PHE A 44 -29.40 22.36 24.40
N TYR A 45 -28.15 22.76 24.57
CA TYR A 45 -27.07 22.38 23.66
C TYR A 45 -26.31 21.13 24.15
N LYS A 46 -26.49 20.74 25.42
CA LYS A 46 -25.86 19.54 25.99
C LYS A 46 -26.92 18.67 26.66
N VAL A 47 -27.03 17.43 26.21
CA VAL A 47 -28.01 16.44 26.70
C VAL A 47 -27.27 15.25 27.29
N HIS A 48 -27.57 14.91 28.54
CA HIS A 48 -27.02 13.77 29.25
C HIS A 48 -28.02 12.61 29.25
N ILE A 49 -27.62 11.46 28.71
CA ILE A 49 -28.37 10.20 28.85
C ILE A 49 -27.77 9.42 30.02
N PRO A 50 -28.55 9.05 31.04
CA PRO A 50 -28.05 8.37 32.22
C PRO A 50 -27.59 6.94 31.93
N LYS A 51 -27.03 6.28 32.94
CA LYS A 51 -26.73 4.85 32.88
C LYS A 51 -28.02 4.07 32.66
N GLY A 52 -27.98 3.10 31.75
CA GLY A 52 -29.12 2.24 31.44
C GLY A 52 -28.79 1.26 30.32
N ILE A 53 -29.67 0.28 30.13
CA ILE A 53 -29.68 -0.58 28.94
C ILE A 53 -30.90 -0.17 28.13
N TYR A 54 -30.67 0.43 26.97
CA TYR A 54 -31.69 0.95 26.08
C TYR A 54 -31.80 0.02 24.88
N LEU A 55 -32.94 -0.66 24.75
CA LEU A 55 -33.24 -1.44 23.55
C LEU A 55 -33.82 -0.49 22.50
N ILE A 56 -33.31 -0.51 21.28
CA ILE A 56 -33.61 0.49 20.25
C ILE A 56 -34.32 -0.17 19.07
N ASP A 57 -35.53 0.28 18.78
CA ASP A 57 -36.17 0.07 17.48
C ASP A 57 -35.45 0.93 16.43
N ALA A 58 -34.54 0.30 15.69
CA ALA A 58 -33.58 0.98 14.80
C ALA A 58 -34.06 1.08 13.33
N VAL A 59 -35.22 0.50 13.00
CA VAL A 59 -35.69 0.33 11.62
C VAL A 59 -36.68 1.42 11.25
N ASN A 60 -36.38 2.24 10.23
CA ASN A 60 -37.38 3.15 9.68
C ASN A 60 -38.31 2.44 8.70
N THR A 61 -39.51 2.09 9.14
CA THR A 61 -40.53 1.42 8.30
C THR A 61 -41.25 2.36 7.34
N THR A 62 -41.05 3.68 7.44
CA THR A 62 -41.70 4.70 6.59
C THR A 62 -40.89 5.06 5.35
N LYS A 63 -39.61 4.67 5.29
CA LYS A 63 -38.70 4.94 4.18
C LYS A 63 -38.44 3.68 3.36
N ARG A 64 -38.10 3.87 2.08
CA ARG A 64 -37.68 2.78 1.19
C ARG A 64 -36.41 2.07 1.71
N LEU A 65 -35.51 2.85 2.29
CA LEU A 65 -34.23 2.44 2.85
C LEU A 65 -34.33 2.63 4.38
N PRO A 66 -34.43 1.54 5.17
CA PRO A 66 -34.76 1.65 6.59
C PRO A 66 -33.68 2.30 7.47
N GLU A 67 -32.45 2.35 6.98
CA GLU A 67 -31.31 2.99 7.63
C GLU A 67 -31.41 4.52 7.65
N PHE A 68 -32.27 5.13 6.83
CA PHE A 68 -32.48 6.58 6.81
C PHE A 68 -33.56 6.98 7.82
N GLY A 69 -33.17 7.71 8.87
CA GLY A 69 -34.09 8.13 9.94
C GLY A 69 -34.49 7.04 10.93
N GLY A 70 -33.76 5.91 10.94
CA GLY A 70 -33.96 4.84 11.91
C GLY A 70 -33.41 5.20 13.30
N GLY A 71 -33.98 4.59 14.34
CA GLY A 71 -33.48 4.69 15.71
C GLY A 71 -33.55 6.10 16.31
N ILE A 72 -32.48 6.47 17.03
CA ILE A 72 -32.35 7.75 17.72
C ILE A 72 -31.90 8.81 16.70
N ASN A 73 -32.77 9.77 16.42
CA ASN A 73 -32.53 10.86 15.48
C ASN A 73 -31.92 12.05 16.24
N VAL A 74 -30.66 12.36 15.99
CA VAL A 74 -29.93 13.41 16.71
C VAL A 74 -30.05 14.74 15.96
N PRO A 75 -30.68 15.78 16.55
CA PRO A 75 -30.87 17.06 15.89
C PRO A 75 -29.59 17.91 15.89
N SER A 76 -29.60 18.99 15.11
CA SER A 76 -28.50 19.96 15.05
C SER A 76 -28.26 20.66 16.39
N ASN A 77 -27.03 21.14 16.60
CA ASN A 77 -26.59 21.94 17.75
C ASN A 77 -26.74 21.22 19.12
N ILE A 78 -26.57 19.90 19.13
CA ILE A 78 -26.59 19.07 20.35
C ILE A 78 -25.24 18.38 20.57
N GLU A 79 -24.77 18.44 21.81
CA GLU A 79 -23.78 17.55 22.39
C GLU A 79 -24.49 16.50 23.25
N LEU A 80 -24.55 15.27 22.75
CA LEU A 80 -25.10 14.11 23.43
C LEU A 80 -24.00 13.43 24.25
N ILE A 81 -24.14 13.48 25.57
CA ILE A 81 -23.25 12.84 26.54
C ILE A 81 -23.94 11.57 27.05
N LEU A 82 -23.52 10.44 26.52
CA LEU A 82 -23.94 9.13 26.97
C LEU A 82 -23.11 8.74 28.20
N HIS A 83 -23.76 8.28 29.26
CA HIS A 83 -23.06 7.72 30.40
C HIS A 83 -22.09 6.60 29.92
N PRO A 84 -20.85 6.49 30.42
CA PRO A 84 -19.89 5.47 29.96
C PRO A 84 -20.39 4.01 30.05
N GLU A 85 -21.27 3.76 31.01
CA GLU A 85 -21.94 2.47 31.21
C GLU A 85 -23.35 2.39 30.57
N ALA A 86 -23.77 3.38 29.80
CA ALA A 86 -25.01 3.27 29.02
C ALA A 86 -24.79 2.35 27.81
N ILE A 87 -25.72 1.42 27.60
CA ILE A 87 -25.69 0.46 26.50
C ILE A 87 -26.92 0.67 25.63
N PHE A 88 -26.72 0.90 24.34
CA PHE A 88 -27.75 1.05 23.32
C PHE A 88 -27.71 -0.17 22.41
N LYS A 89 -28.65 -1.10 22.58
CA LYS A 89 -28.71 -2.35 21.80
C LYS A 89 -29.80 -2.26 20.74
N VAL A 90 -29.45 -2.56 19.48
CA VAL A 90 -30.44 -2.69 18.42
C VAL A 90 -31.33 -3.90 18.69
N GLN A 91 -32.64 -3.72 18.58
CA GLN A 91 -33.59 -4.82 18.66
C GLN A 91 -33.36 -5.78 17.49
N PRO A 92 -33.22 -7.10 17.73
CA PRO A 92 -33.12 -8.10 16.66
C PRO A 92 -34.28 -7.98 15.68
N ASN A 93 -33.96 -7.92 14.39
CA ASN A 93 -34.94 -7.74 13.33
C ASN A 93 -34.55 -8.52 12.06
N ASP A 94 -35.37 -8.41 11.01
CA ASP A 94 -35.18 -9.07 9.71
C ASP A 94 -34.92 -8.07 8.56
N TYR A 95 -34.66 -6.80 8.87
CA TYR A 95 -34.51 -5.75 7.87
C TYR A 95 -33.07 -5.66 7.37
N GLN A 96 -32.91 -5.33 6.10
CA GLN A 96 -31.58 -5.27 5.47
C GLN A 96 -30.75 -4.06 5.89
N GLY A 97 -31.35 -3.11 6.60
CA GLY A 97 -30.69 -1.93 7.12
C GLY A 97 -31.41 -1.33 8.31
N TYR A 98 -30.67 -0.52 9.06
CA TYR A 98 -31.11 0.22 10.24
C TYR A 98 -30.05 1.26 10.62
N SER A 99 -30.41 2.18 11.52
CA SER A 99 -29.43 3.01 12.23
C SER A 99 -29.79 3.03 13.71
N CYS A 100 -28.85 2.73 14.61
CA CYS A 100 -29.10 2.92 16.05
C CYS A 100 -29.13 4.42 16.38
N PHE A 101 -28.13 5.17 15.91
CA PHE A 101 -28.11 6.63 15.90
C PHE A 101 -28.06 7.17 14.48
N TYR A 102 -28.99 8.05 14.13
CA TYR A 102 -29.05 8.70 12.83
C TYR A 102 -28.81 10.22 12.96
N ILE A 103 -27.80 10.71 12.25
CA ILE A 103 -27.43 12.13 12.14
C ILE A 103 -27.62 12.50 10.67
N GLY A 104 -28.86 12.85 10.29
CA GLY A 104 -29.21 13.17 8.90
C GLY A 104 -29.41 14.66 8.68
N GLN A 105 -28.71 15.22 7.69
CA GLN A 105 -28.78 16.63 7.31
C GLN A 105 -28.69 17.60 8.50
N ALA A 106 -27.91 17.22 9.53
CA ALA A 106 -27.74 17.97 10.77
C ALA A 106 -26.39 18.68 10.79
N SER A 107 -26.24 19.65 11.70
CA SER A 107 -24.99 20.39 11.87
C SER A 107 -24.64 20.60 13.34
N ASN A 108 -23.34 20.63 13.65
CA ASN A 108 -22.82 20.86 15.00
C ASN A 108 -23.32 19.81 16.00
N VAL A 109 -23.00 18.55 15.74
CA VAL A 109 -23.42 17.41 16.56
C VAL A 109 -22.22 16.81 17.24
N THR A 110 -22.34 16.50 18.53
CA THR A 110 -21.34 15.70 19.25
C THR A 110 -22.02 14.50 19.90
N ILE A 111 -21.44 13.30 19.79
CA ILE A 111 -21.81 12.13 20.59
C ILE A 111 -20.57 11.70 21.38
N ARG A 112 -20.70 11.55 22.70
CA ARG A 112 -19.62 11.05 23.56
C ARG A 112 -20.06 9.98 24.53
N GLY A 113 -19.19 9.00 24.78
CA GLY A 113 -19.43 7.94 25.76
C GLY A 113 -20.39 6.85 25.26
N GLY A 114 -20.68 5.90 26.15
CA GLY A 114 -21.63 4.82 25.90
C GLY A 114 -21.13 3.71 24.99
N GLN A 115 -21.94 2.66 24.91
CA GLN A 115 -21.71 1.47 24.11
C GLN A 115 -22.91 1.28 23.18
N ILE A 116 -22.65 1.11 21.88
CA ILE A 116 -23.67 0.89 20.85
C ILE A 116 -23.44 -0.49 20.28
N ILE A 117 -24.44 -1.36 20.39
CA ILE A 117 -24.33 -2.77 20.01
C ILE A 117 -25.42 -3.07 18.98
N GLY A 118 -25.01 -3.48 17.78
CA GLY A 118 -25.93 -3.98 16.77
C GLY A 118 -26.50 -5.36 17.12
N ASP A 119 -27.31 -5.89 16.23
CA ASP A 119 -28.00 -7.17 16.40
C ASP A 119 -27.36 -8.32 15.61
N ARG A 120 -26.10 -8.17 15.13
CA ARG A 120 -25.47 -9.09 14.18
C ARG A 120 -25.65 -10.58 14.48
N HIS A 121 -25.60 -10.97 15.75
CA HIS A 121 -25.65 -12.36 16.19
C HIS A 121 -27.07 -12.90 16.35
N GLU A 122 -28.04 -12.03 16.58
CA GLU A 122 -29.46 -12.35 16.77
C GLU A 122 -30.34 -11.97 15.55
N HIS A 123 -29.75 -11.33 14.54
CA HIS A 123 -30.43 -10.86 13.33
C HIS A 123 -30.99 -12.02 12.49
N ASP A 124 -32.20 -11.85 11.94
CA ASP A 124 -32.79 -12.81 11.00
C ASP A 124 -32.38 -12.47 9.56
N TYR A 125 -31.39 -13.21 9.04
CA TYR A 125 -30.88 -13.05 7.68
C TYR A 125 -31.72 -13.78 6.60
N SER A 126 -32.87 -14.36 6.94
CA SER A 126 -33.67 -15.17 6.01
C SER A 126 -34.42 -14.34 4.95
N LYS A 127 -34.65 -13.04 5.22
CA LYS A 127 -35.45 -12.15 4.37
C LYS A 127 -34.69 -11.56 3.20
N ILE A 128 -34.53 -12.37 2.16
CA ILE A 128 -33.94 -11.96 0.88
C ILE A 128 -35.02 -11.62 -0.16
N THR A 129 -34.73 -10.64 -1.02
CA THR A 129 -35.57 -10.29 -2.19
C THR A 129 -34.74 -10.28 -3.46
N SER A 130 -35.39 -10.23 -4.63
CA SER A 130 -34.68 -10.18 -5.93
C SER A 130 -33.74 -8.97 -6.07
N ILE A 131 -34.09 -7.84 -5.44
CA ILE A 131 -33.37 -6.57 -5.50
C ILE A 131 -32.46 -6.31 -4.30
N LYS A 132 -32.68 -7.02 -3.19
CA LYS A 132 -31.92 -6.84 -1.95
C LYS A 132 -31.59 -8.22 -1.39
N LYS A 133 -30.39 -8.70 -1.73
CA LYS A 133 -29.92 -10.07 -1.49
C LYS A 133 -29.07 -10.21 -0.24
N THR A 134 -28.60 -9.10 0.32
CA THR A 134 -27.75 -9.02 1.50
C THR A 134 -28.34 -8.05 2.52
N HIS A 135 -28.10 -8.33 3.81
CA HIS A 135 -28.49 -7.48 4.92
C HIS A 135 -27.23 -6.74 5.39
N GLU A 136 -26.91 -5.62 4.75
CA GLU A 136 -25.59 -5.01 4.85
C GLU A 136 -25.59 -3.52 5.20
N TRP A 137 -26.77 -2.93 5.43
CA TRP A 137 -26.95 -1.50 5.70
C TRP A 137 -27.41 -1.21 7.14
N GLY A 138 -27.02 -2.04 8.11
CA GLY A 138 -27.32 -1.80 9.51
C GLY A 138 -26.14 -1.19 10.23
N PHE A 139 -26.35 -0.01 10.82
CA PHE A 139 -25.29 0.83 11.36
C PHE A 139 -25.49 1.17 12.84
N GLY A 140 -24.39 1.29 13.57
CA GLY A 140 -24.40 1.82 14.93
C GLY A 140 -24.62 3.34 14.91
N ILE A 141 -23.78 4.06 14.15
CA ILE A 141 -23.94 5.50 13.91
C ILE A 141 -23.92 5.77 12.41
N HIS A 142 -24.97 6.41 11.91
CA HIS A 142 -25.10 6.82 10.52
C HIS A 142 -25.09 8.35 10.42
N VAL A 143 -24.02 8.91 9.89
CA VAL A 143 -23.89 10.34 9.55
C VAL A 143 -24.21 10.51 8.07
N ASN A 144 -25.26 11.24 7.74
CA ASN A 144 -25.73 11.41 6.36
C ASN A 144 -25.86 12.89 6.02
N GLY A 145 -25.13 13.37 5.01
CA GLY A 145 -25.20 14.76 4.52
C GLY A 145 -25.06 15.83 5.60
N SER A 146 -24.30 15.55 6.66
CA SER A 146 -24.24 16.36 7.89
C SER A 146 -22.90 17.08 8.05
N SER A 147 -22.84 18.15 8.83
CA SER A 147 -21.63 18.96 8.99
C SER A 147 -21.19 19.19 10.43
N ASN A 148 -19.88 19.28 10.67
CA ASN A 148 -19.28 19.51 11.98
C ASN A 148 -19.77 18.48 13.02
N VAL A 149 -19.44 17.21 12.78
CA VAL A 149 -19.84 16.09 13.64
C VAL A 149 -18.63 15.56 14.39
N LEU A 150 -18.76 15.39 15.70
CA LEU A 150 -17.74 14.76 16.56
C LEU A 150 -18.31 13.52 17.24
N ILE A 151 -17.68 12.38 16.98
CA ILE A 151 -17.93 11.13 17.69
C ILE A 151 -16.67 10.86 18.52
N GLU A 152 -16.78 10.89 19.84
CA GLU A 152 -15.62 10.72 20.73
C GLU A 152 -15.88 9.72 21.86
N ASN A 153 -14.92 8.83 22.13
CA ASN A 153 -14.98 7.94 23.30
C ASN A 153 -16.26 7.07 23.31
N VAL A 154 -16.66 6.60 22.13
CA VAL A 154 -17.81 5.71 21.94
C VAL A 154 -17.29 4.32 21.59
N GLN A 155 -17.90 3.29 22.15
CA GLN A 155 -17.72 1.92 21.68
C GLN A 155 -18.88 1.55 20.75
N VAL A 156 -18.57 1.03 19.56
CA VAL A 156 -19.59 0.54 18.61
C VAL A 156 -19.21 -0.86 18.16
N SER A 157 -20.14 -1.82 18.26
CA SER A 157 -19.88 -3.19 17.85
C SER A 157 -21.06 -3.92 17.25
N ASP A 158 -20.76 -5.03 16.57
CA ASP A 158 -21.71 -6.08 16.21
C ASP A 158 -22.89 -5.59 15.33
N CYS A 159 -22.63 -4.62 14.46
CA CYS A 159 -23.60 -4.19 13.43
C CYS A 159 -23.61 -5.16 12.22
N ILE A 160 -24.77 -5.33 11.58
CA ILE A 160 -24.92 -6.21 10.40
C ILE A 160 -24.26 -5.64 9.12
N GLY A 161 -24.04 -4.32 9.11
CA GLY A 161 -23.29 -3.58 8.11
C GLY A 161 -22.02 -3.02 8.74
N ASP A 162 -21.89 -1.69 8.71
CA ASP A 162 -20.74 -0.97 9.24
C ASP A 162 -21.02 -0.42 10.64
N ASN A 163 -20.04 -0.43 11.54
CA ASN A 163 -20.28 0.15 12.88
C ASN A 163 -20.53 1.67 12.79
N ILE A 164 -19.72 2.39 12.00
CA ILE A 164 -19.95 3.81 11.69
C ILE A 164 -19.98 4.01 10.17
N TRP A 165 -21.07 4.59 9.67
CA TRP A 165 -21.23 4.95 8.27
C TRP A 165 -21.33 6.47 8.11
N ILE A 166 -20.43 7.07 7.32
CA ILE A 166 -20.39 8.52 7.06
C ILE A 166 -20.60 8.77 5.57
N ALA A 167 -21.80 9.19 5.20
CA ALA A 167 -22.22 9.28 3.81
C ALA A 167 -22.56 10.69 3.35
N ALA A 168 -22.51 10.88 2.04
CA ALA A 168 -23.27 11.94 1.40
C ALA A 168 -24.76 11.59 1.39
N ASP A 169 -25.60 12.62 1.36
CA ASP A 169 -26.97 12.49 0.88
C ASP A 169 -26.98 12.68 -0.65
N GLY A 170 -27.42 11.65 -1.37
CA GLY A 170 -27.36 11.57 -2.83
C GLY A 170 -25.95 11.25 -3.40
N MET A 171 -25.85 11.26 -4.73
CA MET A 171 -24.63 10.93 -5.49
C MET A 171 -24.31 12.02 -6.51
N MET A 172 -23.01 12.29 -6.73
CA MET A 172 -22.54 13.23 -7.76
C MET A 172 -22.94 12.76 -9.15
N ASN A 173 -23.10 13.70 -10.09
CA ASN A 173 -23.36 13.41 -11.51
C ASN A 173 -24.58 12.49 -11.76
N THR A 174 -25.55 12.53 -10.85
CA THR A 174 -26.89 11.96 -11.01
C THR A 174 -27.94 13.08 -11.06
N SER A 175 -29.22 12.75 -11.27
CA SER A 175 -30.29 13.76 -11.27
C SER A 175 -30.62 14.32 -9.87
N GLY A 176 -30.14 13.69 -8.80
CA GLY A 176 -30.36 14.11 -7.42
C GLY A 176 -29.43 15.23 -6.95
N THR A 177 -29.75 15.84 -5.81
CA THR A 177 -28.83 16.75 -5.13
C THR A 177 -27.77 15.91 -4.39
N TYR A 178 -26.51 16.32 -4.50
CA TYR A 178 -25.41 15.73 -3.75
C TYR A 178 -25.01 16.65 -2.59
N THR A 179 -25.17 16.16 -1.36
CA THR A 179 -24.78 16.85 -0.14
C THR A 179 -23.79 15.97 0.63
N PRO A 180 -22.46 16.19 0.50
CA PRO A 180 -21.49 15.42 1.26
C PRO A 180 -21.57 15.75 2.74
N SER A 181 -21.22 14.78 3.59
CA SER A 181 -20.88 15.09 4.97
C SER A 181 -19.61 15.95 5.02
N LYS A 182 -19.46 16.82 6.03
CA LYS A 182 -18.32 17.74 6.12
C LYS A 182 -17.79 17.87 7.53
N ASN A 183 -16.46 17.92 7.68
CA ASN A 183 -15.79 18.09 8.96
C ASN A 183 -16.28 17.10 10.02
N VAL A 184 -16.12 15.80 9.73
CA VAL A 184 -16.48 14.72 10.66
C VAL A 184 -15.21 14.26 11.37
N THR A 185 -15.27 14.15 12.69
CA THR A 185 -14.18 13.62 13.51
C THR A 185 -14.66 12.40 14.29
N VAL A 186 -13.95 11.29 14.17
CA VAL A 186 -14.11 10.08 15.01
C VAL A 186 -12.82 9.92 15.79
N ARG A 187 -12.87 10.01 17.12
CA ARG A 187 -11.64 9.92 17.92
C ARG A 187 -11.79 9.19 19.23
N LYS A 188 -10.75 8.46 19.66
CA LYS A 188 -10.77 7.70 20.93
C LYS A 188 -11.91 6.67 20.99
N CYS A 189 -12.36 6.20 19.83
CA CYS A 189 -13.46 5.24 19.75
C CYS A 189 -12.90 3.81 19.63
N THR A 190 -13.70 2.86 20.08
CA THR A 190 -13.42 1.42 19.90
C THR A 190 -14.48 0.84 18.98
N LEU A 191 -14.07 0.39 17.79
CA LEU A 191 -14.96 -0.16 16.77
C LEU A 191 -14.63 -1.64 16.57
N LEU A 192 -15.60 -2.51 16.83
CA LEU A 192 -15.37 -3.95 16.91
C LEU A 192 -16.38 -4.74 16.08
N ARG A 193 -15.92 -5.72 15.32
CA ARG A 193 -16.78 -6.77 14.74
C ARG A 193 -17.97 -6.24 13.90
N GLY A 194 -17.80 -5.13 13.19
CA GLY A 194 -18.73 -4.78 12.12
C GLY A 194 -18.76 -5.93 11.09
N ARG A 195 -19.94 -6.41 10.69
CA ARG A 195 -20.05 -7.56 9.76
C ARG A 195 -19.50 -7.24 8.37
N ARG A 196 -19.53 -5.96 7.98
CA ARG A 196 -18.80 -5.41 6.83
C ARG A 196 -17.57 -4.66 7.32
N ASN A 197 -17.66 -3.36 7.52
CA ASN A 197 -16.55 -2.52 7.95
C ASN A 197 -16.72 -2.10 9.41
N ASN A 198 -15.64 -1.67 10.05
CA ASN A 198 -15.79 -0.96 11.32
C ASN A 198 -16.13 0.52 11.08
N LEU A 199 -15.53 1.15 10.07
CA LEU A 199 -15.92 2.49 9.64
C LEU A 199 -15.85 2.59 8.13
N ALA A 200 -16.82 3.25 7.50
CA ALA A 200 -16.73 3.55 6.08
C ALA A 200 -17.31 4.92 5.71
N THR A 201 -16.87 5.44 4.56
CA THR A 201 -17.39 6.69 4.00
C THR A 201 -17.38 6.70 2.48
N ASN A 202 -18.50 7.05 1.83
CA ASN A 202 -18.53 7.33 0.38
C ASN A 202 -18.53 8.85 0.06
N GLY A 203 -18.76 9.70 1.04
CA GLY A 203 -19.04 11.09 0.78
C GLY A 203 -18.83 11.98 1.99
N CYS A 204 -17.55 12.23 2.29
CA CYS A 204 -17.14 13.18 3.32
C CYS A 204 -16.04 14.11 2.80
N GLU A 205 -16.20 15.42 2.97
CA GLU A 205 -15.12 16.40 2.83
C GLU A 205 -14.58 16.76 4.22
N GLY A 206 -13.34 16.34 4.52
CA GLY A 206 -12.75 16.58 5.84
C GLY A 206 -13.18 15.53 6.86
N LEU A 207 -12.62 14.32 6.76
CA LEU A 207 -12.75 13.27 7.78
C LEU A 207 -11.45 13.18 8.57
N LEU A 208 -11.55 13.16 9.90
CA LEU A 208 -10.45 12.81 10.81
C LEU A 208 -10.85 11.57 11.62
N VAL A 209 -10.07 10.49 11.49
CA VAL A 209 -10.10 9.34 12.40
C VAL A 209 -8.79 9.35 13.19
N ASP A 210 -8.88 9.54 14.51
CA ASP A 210 -7.72 9.80 15.36
C ASP A 210 -7.78 8.99 16.65
N ASP A 211 -6.72 8.28 16.99
CA ASP A 211 -6.63 7.59 18.29
C ASP A 211 -7.75 6.54 18.52
N CYS A 212 -8.17 5.80 17.48
CA CYS A 212 -9.20 4.75 17.58
C CYS A 212 -8.61 3.33 17.61
N ASP A 213 -9.31 2.41 18.27
CA ASP A 213 -9.07 0.96 18.20
C ASP A 213 -10.07 0.34 17.24
N ILE A 214 -9.59 -0.34 16.20
CA ILE A 214 -10.41 -0.80 15.07
C ILE A 214 -10.09 -2.27 14.80
N GLU A 215 -10.95 -3.14 15.29
CA GLU A 215 -10.63 -4.57 15.38
C GLU A 215 -11.71 -5.49 14.81
N GLU A 216 -11.28 -6.61 14.25
CA GLU A 216 -12.14 -7.74 13.90
C GLU A 216 -13.28 -7.43 12.90
N ALA A 217 -13.09 -6.46 11.99
CA ALA A 217 -14.05 -6.23 10.91
C ALA A 217 -14.24 -7.49 10.05
N GLY A 218 -15.47 -7.77 9.63
CA GLY A 218 -15.81 -8.93 8.83
C GLY A 218 -16.05 -10.19 9.66
N GLY A 219 -15.53 -11.33 9.20
CA GLY A 219 -15.77 -12.66 9.80
C GLY A 219 -16.91 -13.45 9.14
N GLY A 220 -17.36 -13.01 7.96
CA GLY A 220 -18.34 -13.71 7.12
C GLY A 220 -17.95 -13.68 5.64
N THR A 221 -18.91 -13.89 4.73
CA THR A 221 -18.66 -13.80 3.28
C THR A 221 -18.92 -12.41 2.70
N ILE A 222 -19.63 -11.55 3.44
CA ILE A 222 -20.03 -10.21 3.01
C ILE A 222 -18.80 -9.30 3.05
N GLY A 223 -18.51 -8.64 1.92
CA GLY A 223 -17.39 -7.69 1.78
C GLY A 223 -17.81 -6.26 2.16
N PRO A 224 -16.84 -5.35 2.39
CA PRO A 224 -15.41 -5.51 2.10
C PRO A 224 -14.57 -6.01 3.29
N GLN A 225 -15.08 -6.06 4.52
CA GLN A 225 -14.36 -6.61 5.70
C GLN A 225 -13.13 -5.80 6.11
N LEU A 226 -13.25 -4.48 6.08
CA LEU A 226 -12.15 -3.56 6.35
C LEU A 226 -12.29 -2.90 7.71
N GLY A 227 -11.15 -2.59 8.34
CA GLY A 227 -11.15 -1.69 9.49
C GLY A 227 -11.75 -0.33 9.10
N ILE A 228 -11.19 0.29 8.07
CA ILE A 228 -11.72 1.51 7.44
C ILE A 228 -11.81 1.34 5.92
N ASP A 229 -12.96 1.69 5.35
CA ASP A 229 -13.14 1.80 3.90
C ASP A 229 -13.47 3.25 3.48
N LEU A 230 -12.60 3.86 2.67
CA LEU A 230 -12.82 5.19 2.11
C LEU A 230 -13.33 4.97 0.67
N GLU A 231 -14.63 4.80 0.56
CA GLU A 231 -15.40 4.20 -0.53
C GLU A 231 -15.83 5.22 -1.60
N GLY A 232 -14.87 5.85 -2.29
CA GLY A 232 -15.19 6.63 -3.49
C GLY A 232 -15.64 5.74 -4.65
N PHE A 233 -16.40 6.30 -5.57
CA PHE A 233 -16.88 5.59 -6.76
C PHE A 233 -16.74 6.46 -8.01
N GLY A 234 -16.19 5.87 -9.07
CA GLY A 234 -16.07 6.51 -10.37
C GLY A 234 -15.87 5.47 -11.47
N GLU A 235 -16.57 5.66 -12.59
CA GLU A 235 -16.60 4.73 -13.71
C GLU A 235 -16.71 5.51 -15.02
N ASN A 236 -16.04 5.04 -16.08
CA ASN A 236 -16.11 5.62 -17.41
C ASN A 236 -15.78 7.14 -17.45
N GLY A 237 -14.86 7.59 -16.59
CA GLY A 237 -14.47 8.99 -16.50
C GLY A 237 -15.45 9.88 -15.71
N ILE A 238 -16.51 9.31 -15.15
CA ILE A 238 -17.51 10.02 -14.34
C ILE A 238 -17.32 9.64 -12.88
N LYS A 239 -17.26 10.64 -12.00
CA LYS A 239 -17.15 10.44 -10.55
C LYS A 239 -18.52 10.54 -9.89
N TYR A 240 -18.89 9.57 -9.07
CA TYR A 240 -20.21 9.49 -8.43
C TYR A 240 -20.13 9.73 -6.93
N ASP A 241 -19.05 9.27 -6.30
CA ASP A 241 -18.79 9.44 -4.87
C ASP A 241 -17.33 9.87 -4.67
N HIS A 242 -17.10 10.86 -3.80
CA HIS A 242 -15.76 11.42 -3.61
C HIS A 242 -15.46 11.77 -2.15
N PRO A 243 -15.02 10.78 -1.35
CA PRO A 243 -14.36 11.05 -0.09
C PRO A 243 -13.10 11.88 -0.34
N TYR A 244 -12.99 13.04 0.32
CA TYR A 244 -11.96 14.03 0.04
C TYR A 244 -11.40 14.66 1.31
N LYS A 245 -10.07 14.86 1.37
CA LYS A 245 -9.35 15.37 2.56
C LYS A 245 -9.60 14.50 3.79
N LEU A 246 -9.04 13.31 3.77
CA LEU A 246 -9.27 12.28 4.78
C LEU A 246 -7.97 12.04 5.54
N THR A 247 -8.04 11.98 6.86
CA THR A 247 -6.88 11.68 7.72
C THR A 247 -7.24 10.52 8.64
N VAL A 248 -6.46 9.46 8.58
CA VAL A 248 -6.49 8.32 9.50
C VAL A 248 -5.15 8.29 10.21
N ARG A 249 -5.13 8.62 11.49
CA ARG A 249 -3.87 8.73 12.22
C ARG A 249 -3.92 8.16 13.61
N ASN A 250 -2.75 7.73 14.07
CA ASN A 250 -2.56 7.21 15.42
C ASN A 250 -3.62 6.15 15.76
N CYS A 251 -4.06 5.29 14.84
CA CYS A 251 -5.04 4.23 15.06
C CYS A 251 -4.35 2.87 15.26
N ARG A 252 -5.03 1.94 15.95
CA ARG A 252 -4.61 0.53 16.05
C ARG A 252 -5.60 -0.35 15.30
N PHE A 253 -5.09 -1.03 14.27
CA PHE A 253 -5.84 -1.99 13.49
C PHE A 253 -5.40 -3.40 13.83
N LYS A 254 -6.37 -4.26 14.17
CA LYS A 254 -6.08 -5.62 14.58
C LYS A 254 -7.10 -6.61 14.04
N ASN A 255 -6.64 -7.73 13.49
CA ASN A 255 -7.47 -8.86 13.06
C ASN A 255 -8.63 -8.49 12.12
N ASN A 256 -8.52 -7.41 11.35
CA ASN A 256 -9.54 -7.06 10.34
C ASN A 256 -9.50 -8.08 9.19
N GLY A 257 -10.67 -8.42 8.64
CA GLY A 257 -10.83 -9.58 7.75
C GLY A 257 -10.03 -9.52 6.45
N ARG A 258 -10.14 -8.43 5.68
CA ARG A 258 -9.47 -8.28 4.37
C ARG A 258 -8.45 -7.14 4.31
N GLY A 259 -8.45 -6.23 5.28
CA GLY A 259 -7.57 -5.07 5.27
C GLY A 259 -7.82 -4.13 6.43
N SER A 260 -6.80 -3.34 6.76
CA SER A 260 -6.90 -2.34 7.82
C SER A 260 -7.54 -1.07 7.30
N VAL A 261 -7.00 -0.54 6.19
CA VAL A 261 -7.51 0.67 5.54
C VAL A 261 -7.45 0.47 4.03
N THR A 262 -8.55 0.77 3.33
CA THR A 262 -8.54 0.93 1.88
C THR A 262 -9.00 2.33 1.51
N ALA A 263 -8.19 3.03 0.72
CA ALA A 263 -8.62 4.24 0.03
C ALA A 263 -9.04 3.88 -1.40
N HIS A 264 -10.33 3.84 -1.68
CA HIS A 264 -10.86 3.54 -3.00
C HIS A 264 -11.38 4.82 -3.66
N THR A 265 -10.82 5.23 -4.81
CA THR A 265 -11.26 6.42 -5.58
C THR A 265 -11.44 7.70 -4.73
N SER A 266 -10.67 7.81 -3.64
CA SER A 266 -10.66 8.94 -2.72
C SER A 266 -9.58 9.95 -3.12
N GLY A 267 -9.65 11.18 -2.59
CA GLY A 267 -8.67 12.23 -2.87
C GLY A 267 -8.08 12.87 -1.63
N LYS A 268 -6.78 13.17 -1.63
CA LYS A 268 -6.06 13.81 -0.51
C LYS A 268 -6.20 13.03 0.80
N VAL A 269 -5.69 11.81 0.79
CA VAL A 269 -5.76 10.89 1.94
C VAL A 269 -4.43 10.86 2.68
N ILE A 270 -4.46 10.98 4.00
CA ILE A 270 -3.29 10.85 4.88
C ILE A 270 -3.55 9.66 5.82
N ILE A 271 -2.66 8.67 5.79
CA ILE A 271 -2.68 7.49 6.66
C ILE A 271 -1.34 7.48 7.40
N GLU A 272 -1.32 7.97 8.65
CA GLU A 272 -0.06 8.21 9.36
C GLU A 272 0.01 7.73 10.81
N GLY A 273 1.19 7.26 11.24
CA GLY A 273 1.44 6.93 12.65
C GLY A 273 0.57 5.78 13.19
N ASN A 274 -0.02 4.96 12.33
CA ASN A 274 -0.88 3.86 12.72
C ASN A 274 -0.08 2.59 13.03
N TYR A 275 -0.66 1.72 13.85
CA TYR A 275 -0.28 0.31 13.95
C TYR A 275 -1.26 -0.55 13.16
N SER A 276 -0.77 -1.45 12.33
CA SER A 276 -1.60 -2.33 11.50
C SER A 276 -1.00 -3.72 11.38
N ASP A 277 -1.81 -4.76 11.60
CA ASP A 277 -1.44 -6.16 11.31
C ASP A 277 -1.91 -6.66 9.93
N HIS A 278 -2.51 -5.77 9.13
CA HIS A 278 -3.03 -6.06 7.81
C HIS A 278 -2.64 -4.99 6.77
N VAL A 279 -2.89 -5.30 5.50
CA VAL A 279 -2.68 -4.39 4.37
C VAL A 279 -3.32 -3.01 4.58
N ILE A 280 -2.57 -1.99 4.19
CA ILE A 280 -3.07 -0.63 3.92
C ILE A 280 -3.04 -0.43 2.40
N SER A 281 -4.19 -0.13 1.80
CA SER A 281 -4.34 0.04 0.35
C SER A 281 -4.62 1.48 -0.03
N TYR A 282 -3.97 1.99 -1.07
CA TYR A 282 -4.41 3.22 -1.73
C TYR A 282 -5.33 2.97 -2.94
N GLY A 283 -5.73 1.72 -3.19
CA GLY A 283 -6.74 1.36 -4.18
C GLY A 283 -6.52 2.03 -5.55
N TYR A 284 -7.47 2.88 -5.93
CA TYR A 284 -7.43 3.76 -7.12
C TYR A 284 -7.26 5.24 -6.80
N SER A 285 -7.00 5.57 -5.53
CA SER A 285 -7.07 6.93 -4.98
C SER A 285 -5.93 7.83 -5.43
N THR A 286 -6.12 9.13 -5.25
CA THR A 286 -5.19 10.18 -5.65
C THR A 286 -4.75 11.08 -4.50
N ASP A 287 -3.52 11.57 -4.58
CA ASP A 287 -2.86 12.38 -3.56
C ASP A 287 -2.84 11.67 -2.19
N VAL A 288 -2.42 10.40 -2.16
CA VAL A 288 -2.37 9.58 -0.95
C VAL A 288 -1.00 9.62 -0.29
N SER A 289 -0.96 9.84 1.02
CA SER A 289 0.23 9.76 1.87
C SER A 289 0.08 8.63 2.87
N ILE A 290 0.96 7.62 2.83
CA ILE A 290 1.06 6.53 3.80
C ILE A 290 2.40 6.70 4.53
N LYS A 291 2.36 7.26 5.76
CA LYS A 291 3.57 7.77 6.42
C LYS A 291 3.77 7.25 7.84
N ASN A 292 5.00 6.87 8.18
CA ASN A 292 5.39 6.56 9.56
C ASN A 292 4.50 5.51 10.26
N ASN A 293 3.93 4.56 9.49
CA ASN A 293 3.11 3.49 10.05
C ASN A 293 3.99 2.30 10.46
N LYS A 294 3.56 1.57 11.50
CA LYS A 294 4.06 0.24 11.83
C LYS A 294 3.09 -0.79 11.26
N ILE A 295 3.46 -1.40 10.14
CA ILE A 295 2.65 -2.40 9.43
C ILE A 295 3.31 -3.76 9.69
N ILE A 296 2.87 -4.46 10.73
CA ILE A 296 3.55 -5.63 11.29
C ILE A 296 2.55 -6.77 11.44
N ASN A 297 2.73 -7.81 10.63
CA ASN A 297 1.97 -9.04 10.73
C ASN A 297 2.80 -10.13 11.42
N GLU A 298 2.38 -10.56 12.60
CA GLU A 298 3.07 -11.63 13.37
C GLU A 298 2.35 -12.98 13.26
N ASN A 299 1.21 -13.02 12.56
CA ASN A 299 0.34 -14.19 12.43
C ASN A 299 0.53 -14.87 11.06
N GLU A 300 -0.52 -15.49 10.53
CA GLU A 300 -0.53 -16.06 9.18
C GLU A 300 -0.09 -15.01 8.15
N ILE A 301 0.81 -15.40 7.24
CA ILE A 301 1.39 -14.50 6.24
C ILE A 301 0.31 -13.97 5.31
N LYS A 302 0.12 -12.65 5.34
CA LYS A 302 -0.74 -11.90 4.42
C LYS A 302 0.06 -11.45 3.20
N THR A 303 -0.63 -11.24 2.07
CA THR A 303 0.05 -10.97 0.81
C THR A 303 0.80 -9.64 0.79
N TYR A 304 0.21 -8.56 1.30
CA TYR A 304 0.79 -7.21 1.17
C TYR A 304 0.79 -6.45 2.50
N GLY A 305 1.87 -5.73 2.78
CA GLY A 305 1.88 -4.67 3.81
C GLY A 305 1.22 -3.39 3.28
N VAL A 306 1.64 -2.94 2.09
CA VAL A 306 0.97 -1.87 1.33
C VAL A 306 0.69 -2.35 -0.08
N ASP A 307 -0.54 -2.13 -0.56
CA ASP A 307 -0.94 -2.44 -1.92
C ASP A 307 -1.72 -1.31 -2.60
N SER A 308 -2.08 -1.59 -3.85
CA SER A 308 -2.85 -0.71 -4.71
C SER A 308 -3.39 -1.48 -5.90
N VAL A 309 -4.31 -0.86 -6.64
CA VAL A 309 -4.95 -1.47 -7.81
C VAL A 309 -4.54 -0.77 -9.10
N GLY A 310 -4.63 0.56 -9.17
CA GLY A 310 -4.28 1.31 -10.38
C GLY A 310 -4.66 2.78 -10.33
N VAL A 311 -4.89 3.39 -11.49
CA VAL A 311 -5.39 4.77 -11.61
C VAL A 311 -6.91 4.75 -11.78
N SER A 312 -7.65 5.55 -11.02
CA SER A 312 -9.09 5.73 -11.24
C SER A 312 -9.37 6.23 -12.65
N SER A 313 -10.45 5.78 -13.28
CA SER A 313 -10.89 6.28 -14.59
C SER A 313 -11.17 7.79 -14.60
N THR A 314 -11.34 8.39 -13.44
CA THR A 314 -11.65 9.82 -13.23
C THR A 314 -10.42 10.69 -12.98
N GLU A 315 -9.21 10.13 -13.04
CA GLU A 315 -7.98 10.76 -12.57
C GLU A 315 -6.80 10.50 -13.52
N SER A 316 -5.76 11.35 -13.45
CA SER A 316 -4.56 11.23 -14.31
C SER A 316 -3.40 10.46 -13.69
N GLY A 317 -3.48 10.15 -12.40
CA GLY A 317 -2.45 9.44 -11.64
C GLY A 317 -2.69 9.49 -10.15
N ASN A 318 -2.06 8.60 -9.40
CA ASN A 318 -2.20 8.43 -7.96
C ASN A 318 -1.42 9.49 -7.16
N ARG A 319 -0.24 9.92 -7.62
CA ARG A 319 0.63 10.89 -6.91
C ARG A 319 0.87 10.48 -5.44
N VAL A 320 1.19 9.20 -5.23
CA VAL A 320 1.29 8.59 -3.89
C VAL A 320 2.64 8.87 -3.22
N GLN A 321 2.64 9.05 -1.91
CA GLN A 321 3.84 9.12 -1.07
C GLN A 321 3.80 8.02 -0.01
N ILE A 322 4.71 7.05 -0.08
CA ILE A 322 4.85 5.98 0.91
C ILE A 322 6.20 6.14 1.61
N ASP A 323 6.18 6.75 2.79
CA ASP A 323 7.39 7.28 3.43
C ASP A 323 7.55 6.86 4.90
N GLY A 324 8.74 6.40 5.29
CA GLY A 324 9.08 6.20 6.71
C GLY A 324 8.36 5.03 7.40
N ASN A 325 7.74 4.11 6.65
CA ASN A 325 7.00 2.99 7.24
C ASN A 325 7.94 1.84 7.66
N THR A 326 7.57 1.13 8.73
CA THR A 326 8.20 -0.14 9.11
C THR A 326 7.25 -1.28 8.73
N ILE A 327 7.70 -2.19 7.86
CA ILE A 327 6.86 -3.24 7.27
C ILE A 327 7.47 -4.62 7.53
N SER A 328 6.71 -5.53 8.16
CA SER A 328 7.21 -6.86 8.50
C SER A 328 6.16 -7.96 8.44
N GLY A 329 6.57 -9.16 8.02
CA GLY A 329 5.76 -10.39 8.10
C GLY A 329 4.74 -10.58 6.98
N PHE A 330 5.01 -10.01 5.81
CA PHE A 330 4.17 -10.13 4.61
C PHE A 330 4.86 -10.92 3.50
N GLU A 331 4.08 -11.41 2.54
CA GLU A 331 4.64 -11.98 1.32
C GLU A 331 5.37 -10.91 0.51
N VAL A 332 4.72 -9.76 0.32
CA VAL A 332 5.25 -8.58 -0.34
C VAL A 332 5.14 -7.39 0.61
N GLY A 333 6.22 -6.62 0.76
CA GLY A 333 6.22 -5.45 1.64
C GLY A 333 5.33 -4.33 1.08
N ILE A 334 5.77 -3.74 -0.04
CA ILE A 334 5.03 -2.73 -0.81
C ILE A 334 4.88 -3.21 -2.25
N CYS A 335 3.65 -3.21 -2.78
CA CYS A 335 3.40 -3.34 -4.20
C CYS A 335 2.74 -2.08 -4.77
N VAL A 336 3.51 -1.28 -5.52
CA VAL A 336 2.99 -0.09 -6.21
C VAL A 336 2.46 -0.43 -7.60
N ARG A 337 1.27 0.09 -7.88
CA ARG A 337 0.58 0.06 -9.17
C ARG A 337 0.07 1.47 -9.51
N GLY A 338 -0.32 1.68 -10.76
CA GLY A 338 -0.87 2.96 -11.21
C GLY A 338 0.23 3.95 -11.58
N LYS A 339 0.04 5.24 -11.33
CA LYS A 339 0.90 6.28 -11.91
C LYS A 339 1.28 7.38 -10.94
N GLY A 340 2.57 7.72 -10.88
CA GLY A 340 3.08 8.85 -10.13
C GLY A 340 3.22 8.53 -8.64
N GLY A 341 4.45 8.52 -8.13
CA GLY A 341 4.65 8.43 -6.69
C GLY A 341 6.08 8.28 -6.22
N THR A 342 6.25 8.23 -4.91
CA THR A 342 7.53 8.01 -4.25
C THR A 342 7.39 6.98 -3.13
N VAL A 343 8.32 6.03 -3.09
CA VAL A 343 8.48 5.04 -2.01
C VAL A 343 9.82 5.32 -1.35
N SER A 344 9.82 5.95 -0.18
CA SER A 344 11.04 6.45 0.46
C SER A 344 11.20 6.07 1.93
N ASN A 345 12.44 5.91 2.38
CA ASN A 345 12.76 5.77 3.81
C ASN A 345 12.03 4.63 4.55
N ASN A 346 11.55 3.61 3.83
CA ASN A 346 10.84 2.48 4.45
C ASN A 346 11.84 1.41 4.91
N THR A 347 11.53 0.78 6.03
CA THR A 347 12.28 -0.37 6.56
C THR A 347 11.47 -1.65 6.41
N PHE A 348 12.08 -2.67 5.83
CA PHE A 348 11.47 -3.97 5.58
C PHE A 348 12.18 -5.05 6.38
N GLU A 349 11.40 -5.93 7.00
CA GLU A 349 11.91 -7.08 7.75
C GLU A 349 11.04 -8.33 7.52
N LYS A 350 11.63 -9.53 7.50
CA LYS A 350 10.91 -10.81 7.41
C LYS A 350 9.90 -10.86 6.25
N ILE A 351 10.27 -10.29 5.10
CA ILE A 351 9.44 -10.36 3.88
C ILE A 351 9.73 -11.65 3.14
N LYS A 352 8.68 -12.40 2.78
CA LYS A 352 8.81 -13.76 2.24
C LYS A 352 9.21 -13.79 0.76
N ALA A 353 8.67 -12.90 -0.07
CA ALA A 353 8.83 -12.97 -1.52
C ALA A 353 9.48 -11.71 -2.13
N CYS A 354 9.00 -10.52 -1.78
CA CYS A 354 9.59 -9.28 -2.28
C CYS A 354 9.28 -8.05 -1.41
N PRO A 355 10.27 -7.39 -0.79
CA PRO A 355 10.08 -6.17 -0.02
C PRO A 355 9.47 -5.04 -0.85
N ILE A 356 10.00 -4.79 -2.06
CA ILE A 356 9.54 -3.70 -2.92
C ILE A 356 9.26 -4.24 -4.32
N ALA A 357 7.99 -4.24 -4.71
CA ALA A 357 7.53 -4.67 -6.02
C ALA A 357 6.80 -3.55 -6.76
N THR A 358 6.98 -3.49 -8.09
CA THR A 358 6.13 -2.72 -8.99
C THR A 358 5.38 -3.66 -9.93
N HIS A 359 4.13 -3.32 -10.24
CA HIS A 359 3.34 -4.01 -11.25
C HIS A 359 2.38 -3.04 -11.95
N GLN A 360 2.43 -2.94 -13.28
CA GLN A 360 1.61 -1.95 -14.01
C GLN A 360 1.75 -0.55 -13.42
N ALA A 361 3.00 -0.20 -13.07
CA ALA A 361 3.35 1.07 -12.48
C ALA A 361 4.02 1.98 -13.51
N GLU A 362 3.73 3.27 -13.43
CA GLU A 362 4.33 4.32 -14.25
C GLU A 362 4.83 5.48 -13.40
N ASP A 363 6.02 6.01 -13.65
CA ASP A 363 6.53 7.25 -13.02
C ASP A 363 6.66 7.13 -11.49
N PHE A 364 7.56 6.24 -11.04
CA PHE A 364 7.85 6.05 -9.62
C PHE A 364 9.32 6.21 -9.28
N LEU A 365 9.56 6.96 -8.20
CA LEU A 365 10.84 7.01 -7.51
C LEU A 365 10.82 6.12 -6.26
N ILE A 366 11.66 5.10 -6.22
CA ILE A 366 11.90 4.24 -5.07
C ILE A 366 13.27 4.62 -4.52
N THR A 367 13.35 5.21 -3.32
CA THR A 367 14.60 5.78 -2.82
C THR A 367 14.86 5.53 -1.34
N ASP A 368 16.10 5.37 -0.92
CA ASP A 368 16.49 5.39 0.50
C ASP A 368 15.78 4.33 1.38
N ASN A 369 15.40 3.19 0.80
CA ASN A 369 14.75 2.11 1.52
C ASN A 369 15.79 1.13 2.08
N ARG A 370 15.47 0.52 3.24
CA ARG A 370 16.34 -0.44 3.93
C ARG A 370 15.64 -1.80 4.07
N ILE A 371 16.30 -2.86 3.63
CA ILE A 371 15.79 -4.21 3.68
C ILE A 371 16.70 -5.08 4.54
N GLU A 372 16.10 -5.72 5.54
CA GLU A 372 16.78 -6.55 6.52
C GLU A 372 16.06 -7.90 6.64
N ASN A 373 16.80 -8.96 6.99
CA ASN A 373 16.25 -10.28 7.35
C ASN A 373 15.17 -10.80 6.37
N SER A 374 15.36 -10.60 5.07
CA SER A 374 14.39 -10.98 4.02
C SER A 374 15.13 -11.75 2.92
N ASP A 375 15.16 -13.08 3.03
CA ASP A 375 15.85 -13.97 2.08
C ASP A 375 14.99 -14.22 0.83
N CYS A 376 14.87 -13.18 0.00
CA CYS A 376 14.05 -13.19 -1.20
C CYS A 376 14.53 -12.12 -2.20
N VAL A 377 13.80 -11.91 -3.31
CA VAL A 377 14.14 -10.85 -4.28
C VAL A 377 13.91 -9.49 -3.62
N GLN A 378 14.95 -8.67 -3.45
CA GLN A 378 14.88 -7.44 -2.66
C GLN A 378 14.03 -6.36 -3.37
N VAL A 379 14.23 -6.22 -4.69
CA VAL A 379 13.48 -5.29 -5.54
C VAL A 379 13.01 -5.96 -6.82
N GLN A 380 11.72 -5.84 -7.14
CA GLN A 380 11.16 -6.32 -8.39
C GLN A 380 10.49 -5.20 -9.17
N VAL A 381 10.88 -5.04 -10.43
CA VAL A 381 10.23 -4.16 -11.41
C VAL A 381 9.62 -5.03 -12.51
N ARG A 382 8.29 -5.10 -12.56
CA ARG A 382 7.57 -5.96 -13.53
C ARG A 382 6.48 -5.19 -14.26
N ASN A 383 6.34 -5.38 -15.58
CA ASN A 383 5.28 -4.77 -16.38
C ASN A 383 5.14 -3.26 -16.10
N SER A 384 6.26 -2.55 -15.96
CA SER A 384 6.28 -1.18 -15.46
C SER A 384 7.12 -0.28 -16.35
N ASN A 385 6.85 1.01 -16.28
CA ASN A 385 7.51 2.01 -17.10
C ASN A 385 7.98 3.19 -16.24
N ASP A 386 9.16 3.74 -16.54
CA ASP A 386 9.67 4.94 -15.84
C ASP A 386 9.83 4.73 -14.33
N ILE A 387 10.59 3.70 -13.97
CA ILE A 387 10.86 3.36 -12.56
C ILE A 387 12.32 3.66 -12.26
N LYS A 388 12.55 4.43 -11.20
CA LYS A 388 13.88 4.76 -10.70
C LYS A 388 14.06 4.21 -9.29
N VAL A 389 15.01 3.30 -9.11
CA VAL A 389 15.40 2.74 -7.81
C VAL A 389 16.75 3.34 -7.42
N VAL A 390 16.80 4.09 -6.32
CA VAL A 390 17.96 4.89 -5.91
C VAL A 390 18.32 4.60 -4.46
N ASN A 391 19.61 4.47 -4.14
CA ASN A 391 20.10 4.39 -2.76
C ASN A 391 19.34 3.38 -1.86
N THR A 392 18.84 2.30 -2.45
CA THR A 392 18.17 1.22 -1.71
C THR A 392 19.22 0.24 -1.23
N LYS A 393 19.11 -0.17 0.04
CA LYS A 393 20.05 -1.08 0.70
C LYS A 393 19.36 -2.37 1.08
N GLY A 394 19.92 -3.51 0.68
CA GLY A 394 19.43 -4.84 1.04
C GLY A 394 20.55 -5.84 1.23
N LYS A 395 20.29 -6.95 1.93
CA LYS A 395 21.32 -7.97 2.15
C LYS A 395 20.77 -9.36 2.44
N GLY A 396 21.65 -10.35 2.29
CA GLY A 396 21.45 -11.69 2.87
C GLY A 396 20.48 -12.58 2.09
N THR A 397 20.62 -12.64 0.76
CA THR A 397 19.85 -13.57 -0.07
C THR A 397 20.64 -14.85 -0.34
N SER A 398 20.05 -16.01 -0.03
CA SER A 398 20.68 -17.34 -0.17
C SER A 398 20.52 -17.95 -1.57
N SER A 399 19.41 -17.63 -2.24
CA SER A 399 19.02 -18.23 -3.53
C SER A 399 18.36 -17.25 -4.52
N SER A 400 18.22 -15.98 -4.13
CA SER A 400 17.52 -14.96 -4.92
C SER A 400 18.44 -13.85 -5.42
N TYR A 401 18.15 -13.33 -6.62
CA TYR A 401 18.78 -12.10 -7.10
C TYR A 401 18.37 -10.91 -6.25
N ALA A 402 19.28 -9.95 -6.05
CA ALA A 402 18.98 -8.71 -5.37
C ALA A 402 17.87 -7.92 -6.08
N ALA A 403 17.96 -7.78 -7.41
CA ALA A 403 16.94 -7.11 -8.19
C ALA A 403 16.52 -7.91 -9.43
N LYS A 404 15.23 -7.87 -9.76
CA LYS A 404 14.67 -8.40 -11.01
C LYS A 404 13.93 -7.33 -11.79
N ILE A 405 14.24 -7.19 -13.07
CA ILE A 405 13.59 -6.28 -14.02
C ILE A 405 13.00 -7.14 -15.15
N MET A 406 11.69 -7.08 -15.34
CA MET A 406 10.96 -7.96 -16.25
C MET A 406 9.91 -7.17 -17.02
N ASP A 407 9.85 -7.35 -18.35
CA ASP A 407 8.76 -6.84 -19.17
C ASP A 407 8.54 -5.32 -19.00
N SER A 408 9.61 -4.54 -18.88
CA SER A 408 9.57 -3.15 -18.39
C SER A 408 10.39 -2.18 -19.25
N THR A 409 10.08 -0.89 -19.19
CA THR A 409 10.73 0.15 -20.01
C THR A 409 11.18 1.36 -19.22
N ARG A 410 12.31 1.97 -19.60
CA ARG A 410 12.88 3.17 -18.94
C ARG A 410 13.15 2.95 -17.44
N ILE A 411 13.94 1.92 -17.13
CA ILE A 411 14.24 1.54 -15.75
C ILE A 411 15.64 2.01 -15.37
N SER A 412 15.81 2.59 -14.19
CA SER A 412 17.12 3.01 -13.69
C SER A 412 17.35 2.51 -12.27
N LEU A 413 18.42 1.75 -12.06
CA LEU A 413 18.92 1.39 -10.73
C LEU A 413 20.22 2.16 -10.50
N VAL A 414 20.19 3.08 -9.53
CA VAL A 414 21.28 4.04 -9.30
C VAL A 414 21.77 4.00 -7.85
N ASN A 415 23.05 3.76 -7.64
CA ASN A 415 23.69 3.81 -6.31
C ASN A 415 23.02 2.91 -5.26
N ASN A 416 22.52 1.73 -5.65
CA ASN A 416 21.97 0.76 -4.70
C ASN A 416 23.08 -0.12 -4.13
N GLU A 417 22.91 -0.58 -2.88
CA GLU A 417 23.88 -1.42 -2.17
C GLU A 417 23.22 -2.75 -1.80
N PHE A 418 23.73 -3.85 -2.36
CA PHE A 418 23.21 -5.19 -2.10
C PHE A 418 24.33 -6.12 -1.64
N ALA A 419 24.29 -6.50 -0.36
CA ALA A 419 25.38 -7.23 0.29
C ALA A 419 25.04 -8.71 0.56
N ASN A 420 26.02 -9.58 0.37
CA ASN A 420 25.90 -11.02 0.60
C ASN A 420 24.71 -11.64 -0.14
N VAL A 421 24.55 -11.32 -1.42
CA VAL A 421 23.42 -11.78 -2.24
C VAL A 421 23.80 -12.95 -3.14
N TYR A 422 22.84 -13.84 -3.40
CA TYR A 422 23.03 -14.99 -4.28
C TYR A 422 23.39 -14.59 -5.71
N GLY A 423 22.69 -13.59 -6.25
CA GLY A 423 22.99 -12.93 -7.52
C GLY A 423 22.65 -11.44 -7.42
N GLY A 424 23.21 -10.62 -8.30
CA GLY A 424 22.97 -9.18 -8.27
C GLY A 424 21.69 -8.79 -9.00
N ILE A 425 21.81 -8.34 -10.24
CA ILE A 425 20.69 -7.79 -11.02
C ILE A 425 20.36 -8.71 -12.21
N TYR A 426 19.09 -9.08 -12.34
CA TYR A 426 18.59 -9.90 -13.44
C TYR A 426 17.58 -9.12 -14.28
N CYS A 427 17.79 -9.07 -15.60
CA CYS A 427 16.95 -8.34 -16.54
C CYS A 427 16.45 -9.25 -17.67
N GLU A 428 15.16 -9.20 -17.96
CA GLU A 428 14.57 -9.89 -19.12
C GLU A 428 13.49 -9.07 -19.79
N ARG A 429 13.38 -9.20 -21.12
CA ARG A 429 12.37 -8.56 -21.97
C ARG A 429 12.14 -7.07 -21.65
N SER A 430 13.21 -6.31 -21.38
CA SER A 430 13.11 -4.94 -20.86
C SER A 430 13.99 -3.93 -21.62
N GLN A 431 13.48 -2.73 -21.87
CA GLN A 431 14.15 -1.75 -22.74
C GLN A 431 14.54 -0.46 -22.01
N SER A 432 15.62 0.18 -22.45
CA SER A 432 16.15 1.40 -21.83
C SER A 432 16.48 1.24 -20.34
N VAL A 433 17.12 0.12 -19.98
CA VAL A 433 17.56 -0.17 -18.62
C VAL A 433 18.94 0.43 -18.38
N ARG A 434 19.09 1.20 -17.29
CA ARG A 434 20.33 1.86 -16.89
C ARG A 434 20.73 1.41 -15.49
N LEU A 435 21.87 0.72 -15.38
CA LEU A 435 22.42 0.29 -14.10
C LEU A 435 23.68 1.12 -13.83
N LYS A 436 23.62 2.02 -12.84
CA LYS A 436 24.68 2.98 -12.57
C LYS A 436 25.09 3.01 -11.10
N GLY A 437 26.38 2.90 -10.79
CA GLY A 437 26.85 3.16 -9.42
C GLY A 437 26.45 2.09 -8.40
N ASN A 438 25.90 0.94 -8.80
CA ASN A 438 25.41 -0.06 -7.85
C ASN A 438 26.58 -0.87 -7.27
N ASP A 439 26.54 -1.12 -5.97
CA ASP A 439 27.50 -1.94 -5.23
C ASP A 439 26.89 -3.30 -4.91
N LEU A 440 27.47 -4.37 -5.47
CA LEU A 440 26.96 -5.73 -5.43
C LEU A 440 28.00 -6.66 -4.81
N LEU A 441 27.83 -7.04 -3.54
CA LEU A 441 28.64 -8.05 -2.88
C LEU A 441 27.98 -9.43 -2.96
N LEU A 442 28.60 -10.33 -3.73
CA LEU A 442 28.02 -11.64 -4.04
C LEU A 442 28.52 -12.74 -3.11
N SER A 443 27.59 -13.57 -2.64
CA SER A 443 27.85 -14.75 -1.80
C SER A 443 27.52 -16.07 -2.51
N GLY A 444 26.56 -16.05 -3.45
CA GLY A 444 26.07 -17.25 -4.14
C GLY A 444 26.61 -17.45 -5.56
N SER A 445 25.90 -18.30 -6.31
CA SER A 445 26.25 -18.73 -7.69
C SER A 445 25.39 -18.08 -8.77
N GLY A 446 24.60 -17.06 -8.44
CA GLY A 446 23.91 -16.23 -9.43
C GLY A 446 24.89 -15.34 -10.19
N TYR A 447 24.45 -14.83 -11.35
CA TYR A 447 25.21 -13.81 -12.07
C TYR A 447 25.28 -12.50 -11.27
N GLY A 448 26.34 -11.72 -11.46
CA GLY A 448 26.40 -10.37 -10.90
C GLY A 448 25.39 -9.45 -11.56
N ILE A 449 25.47 -9.32 -12.89
CA ILE A 449 24.48 -8.64 -13.72
C ILE A 449 24.19 -9.52 -14.93
N PHE A 450 22.91 -9.81 -15.18
CA PHE A 450 22.45 -10.59 -16.33
C PHE A 450 21.38 -9.85 -17.14
N TRP A 451 21.44 -9.95 -18.46
CA TRP A 451 20.32 -9.60 -19.34
C TRP A 451 20.15 -10.52 -20.55
N ASP A 452 18.89 -10.70 -20.95
CA ASP A 452 18.50 -11.53 -22.08
C ASP A 452 18.63 -10.84 -23.45
N LYS A 453 18.29 -11.57 -24.51
CA LYS A 453 18.38 -11.15 -25.92
C LYS A 453 17.44 -10.04 -26.34
N ASP A 454 16.35 -9.88 -25.60
CA ASP A 454 15.29 -8.93 -25.88
C ASP A 454 15.45 -7.63 -25.08
N SER A 455 16.49 -7.54 -24.24
CA SER A 455 16.72 -6.39 -23.37
C SER A 455 17.76 -5.39 -23.90
N SER A 456 17.52 -4.11 -23.64
CA SER A 456 18.49 -3.01 -23.88
C SER A 456 19.00 -2.49 -22.54
N VAL A 457 20.27 -2.78 -22.24
CA VAL A 457 20.90 -2.51 -20.95
C VAL A 457 22.20 -1.73 -21.13
N SER A 458 22.39 -0.71 -20.29
CA SER A 458 23.63 0.06 -20.15
C SER A 458 24.15 -0.01 -18.73
N LEU A 459 25.46 -0.24 -18.59
CA LEU A 459 26.16 -0.39 -17.32
C LEU A 459 27.22 0.71 -17.19
N HIS A 460 27.21 1.40 -16.05
CA HIS A 460 28.17 2.46 -15.78
C HIS A 460 28.58 2.52 -14.31
N ARG A 461 29.87 2.38 -13.98
CA ARG A 461 30.37 2.52 -12.60
C ARG A 461 29.72 1.59 -11.58
N ASN A 462 29.36 0.37 -11.96
CA ASN A 462 28.92 -0.62 -10.97
C ASN A 462 30.13 -1.33 -10.37
N GLU A 463 30.05 -1.63 -9.08
CA GLU A 463 31.04 -2.42 -8.35
C GLU A 463 30.45 -3.82 -8.11
N ILE A 464 31.19 -4.86 -8.52
CA ILE A 464 30.77 -6.26 -8.37
C ILE A 464 31.86 -7.01 -7.63
N HIS A 465 31.58 -7.40 -6.39
CA HIS A 465 32.52 -8.04 -5.49
C HIS A 465 32.27 -9.54 -5.38
N GLU A 466 33.37 -10.31 -5.46
CA GLU A 466 33.41 -11.76 -5.28
C GLU A 466 32.48 -12.61 -6.17
N PRO A 467 32.28 -12.32 -7.47
CA PRO A 467 31.43 -13.14 -8.33
C PRO A 467 31.98 -14.57 -8.45
N ARG A 468 31.14 -15.56 -8.09
CA ARG A 468 31.44 -17.02 -8.24
C ARG A 468 30.90 -17.59 -9.55
N ASN A 469 29.94 -16.91 -10.16
CA ASN A 469 29.50 -17.10 -11.55
C ASN A 469 29.82 -15.83 -12.35
N VAL A 470 29.53 -15.78 -13.65
CA VAL A 470 29.90 -14.65 -14.52
C VAL A 470 29.43 -13.33 -13.91
N ALA A 471 30.36 -12.38 -13.75
CA ALA A 471 30.10 -11.11 -13.09
C ALA A 471 29.15 -10.26 -13.93
N ILE A 472 29.39 -10.17 -15.24
CA ILE A 472 28.53 -9.47 -16.19
C ILE A 472 28.25 -10.40 -17.37
N LYS A 473 26.99 -10.77 -17.57
CA LYS A 473 26.56 -11.64 -18.66
C LYS A 473 25.44 -11.01 -19.47
N GLY A 474 25.66 -10.83 -20.76
CA GLY A 474 24.64 -10.40 -21.71
C GLY A 474 24.46 -11.41 -22.83
N THR A 475 23.23 -11.61 -23.28
CA THR A 475 22.95 -12.36 -24.51
C THR A 475 22.26 -11.51 -25.59
N PRO A 476 22.71 -10.26 -25.87
CA PRO A 476 21.96 -9.34 -26.71
C PRO A 476 21.82 -9.86 -28.16
N GLU A 477 20.66 -9.66 -28.77
CA GLU A 477 20.48 -9.87 -30.22
C GLU A 477 20.05 -8.58 -30.93
N LYS A 478 19.19 -7.78 -30.28
CA LYS A 478 18.53 -6.62 -30.90
C LYS A 478 19.22 -5.29 -30.65
N TYR A 479 19.93 -5.15 -29.53
CA TYR A 479 20.42 -3.86 -29.05
C TYR A 479 21.91 -3.91 -28.75
N SER A 480 22.62 -2.83 -29.08
CA SER A 480 23.99 -2.66 -28.64
C SER A 480 24.05 -2.32 -27.15
N CYS A 481 25.09 -2.81 -26.48
CA CYS A 481 25.31 -2.57 -25.05
C CYS A 481 26.48 -1.60 -24.85
N GLN A 482 26.36 -0.77 -23.82
CA GLN A 482 27.44 0.07 -23.31
C GLN A 482 27.79 -0.39 -21.89
N ILE A 483 29.03 -0.87 -21.70
CA ILE A 483 29.55 -1.37 -20.43
C ILE A 483 30.79 -0.55 -20.12
N SER A 484 30.65 0.43 -19.22
CA SER A 484 31.70 1.42 -18.98
C SER A 484 32.06 1.60 -17.52
N GLU A 485 33.34 1.78 -17.23
CA GLU A 485 33.83 2.21 -15.91
C GLU A 485 33.38 1.30 -14.76
N ASN A 486 33.05 0.02 -15.00
CA ASN A 486 32.67 -0.91 -13.95
C ASN A 486 33.91 -1.53 -13.31
N GLN A 487 33.84 -1.83 -12.02
CA GLN A 487 34.88 -2.54 -11.29
C GLN A 487 34.39 -3.93 -10.86
N ILE A 488 35.18 -4.95 -11.20
CA ILE A 488 34.93 -6.33 -10.78
C ILE A 488 36.07 -6.74 -9.84
N TYR A 489 35.75 -6.87 -8.55
CA TYR A 489 36.71 -7.18 -7.50
C TYR A 489 36.69 -8.66 -7.13
N PHE A 490 37.87 -9.24 -7.00
CA PHE A 490 38.07 -10.61 -6.51
C PHE A 490 37.24 -11.66 -7.27
N CYS A 491 37.24 -11.59 -8.60
CA CYS A 491 36.49 -12.51 -9.45
C CYS A 491 36.95 -13.96 -9.23
N LYS A 492 36.01 -14.80 -8.78
CA LYS A 492 36.19 -16.25 -8.55
C LYS A 492 35.63 -17.08 -9.71
N SER A 493 34.83 -16.47 -10.59
CA SER A 493 34.28 -17.07 -11.83
C SER A 493 35.33 -17.27 -12.91
N LEU A 494 35.11 -18.24 -13.81
CA LEU A 494 36.00 -18.52 -14.94
C LEU A 494 36.02 -17.36 -15.93
N ILE A 495 34.87 -16.72 -16.11
CA ILE A 495 34.68 -15.58 -17.02
C ILE A 495 34.18 -14.40 -16.18
N ALA A 496 34.80 -13.23 -16.33
CA ALA A 496 34.34 -12.02 -15.67
C ALA A 496 33.21 -11.34 -16.49
N ILE A 497 33.47 -11.00 -17.75
CA ILE A 497 32.48 -10.42 -18.66
C ILE A 497 32.25 -11.36 -19.84
N GLN A 498 30.99 -11.78 -20.05
CA GLN A 498 30.56 -12.61 -21.17
C GLN A 498 29.49 -11.88 -21.99
N LEU A 499 29.72 -11.72 -23.29
CA LEU A 499 28.68 -11.33 -24.24
C LEU A 499 28.50 -12.41 -25.30
N THR A 500 27.25 -12.80 -25.53
CA THR A 500 26.87 -13.81 -26.52
C THR A 500 25.82 -13.24 -27.49
N GLY A 501 26.23 -12.97 -28.73
CA GLY A 501 25.37 -12.37 -29.76
C GLY A 501 25.44 -10.84 -29.83
N GLY A 502 24.80 -10.27 -30.87
CA GLY A 502 24.67 -8.83 -31.04
C GLY A 502 25.84 -8.17 -31.75
N SER A 503 25.73 -6.86 -32.01
CA SER A 503 26.76 -6.10 -32.69
C SER A 503 26.98 -4.70 -32.10
N GLU A 504 28.12 -4.09 -32.45
CA GLU A 504 28.46 -2.70 -32.14
C GLU A 504 28.44 -2.38 -30.63
N HIS A 505 28.80 -3.38 -29.82
CA HIS A 505 28.94 -3.21 -28.37
C HIS A 505 30.19 -2.41 -28.02
N ILE A 506 30.14 -1.68 -26.91
CA ILE A 506 31.27 -0.91 -26.39
C ILE A 506 31.52 -1.33 -24.94
N LEU A 507 32.72 -1.87 -24.68
CA LEU A 507 33.25 -2.12 -23.34
C LEU A 507 34.44 -1.19 -23.13
N LYS A 508 34.31 -0.25 -22.19
CA LYS A 508 35.25 0.86 -22.07
C LYS A 508 35.64 1.14 -20.62
N ASP A 509 36.93 1.31 -20.36
CA ASP A 509 37.44 1.75 -19.05
C ASP A 509 37.02 0.84 -17.87
N ASN A 510 36.77 -0.46 -18.09
CA ASN A 510 36.40 -1.40 -17.00
C ASN A 510 37.65 -2.00 -16.34
N GLU A 511 37.61 -2.18 -15.01
CA GLU A 511 38.69 -2.81 -14.23
C GLU A 511 38.24 -4.20 -13.74
N ILE A 512 39.07 -5.22 -13.99
CA ILE A 512 38.77 -6.60 -13.62
C ILE A 512 39.94 -7.18 -12.83
N MET A 513 39.66 -7.62 -11.60
CA MET A 513 40.65 -8.26 -10.73
C MET A 513 40.22 -9.68 -10.37
N PHE A 514 40.98 -10.67 -10.83
CA PHE A 514 40.74 -12.09 -10.52
C PHE A 514 41.43 -12.52 -9.24
N ASN A 515 40.73 -13.32 -8.42
CA ASN A 515 41.27 -13.99 -7.25
C ASN A 515 40.84 -15.47 -7.27
N ARG A 516 41.54 -16.27 -8.06
CA ARG A 516 41.26 -17.70 -8.27
C ARG A 516 42.36 -18.55 -7.64
N SER A 517 42.05 -19.81 -7.33
CA SER A 517 43.01 -20.77 -6.75
C SER A 517 43.87 -21.49 -7.80
N VAL A 518 43.61 -21.29 -9.09
CA VAL A 518 44.18 -22.06 -10.20
C VAL A 518 44.40 -21.16 -11.41
N ASP A 519 45.40 -21.49 -12.24
CA ASP A 519 45.75 -20.77 -13.47
C ASP A 519 44.67 -21.00 -14.52
N GLN A 520 43.75 -20.06 -14.62
CA GLN A 520 42.71 -19.99 -15.63
C GLN A 520 41.91 -18.71 -15.46
N GLY A 521 41.34 -18.21 -16.55
CA GLY A 521 40.44 -17.06 -16.48
C GLY A 521 40.30 -16.35 -17.82
N TYR A 522 39.11 -15.81 -18.04
CA TYR A 522 38.77 -14.98 -19.19
C TYR A 522 38.23 -13.63 -18.70
N GLY A 523 38.99 -12.55 -18.93
CA GLY A 523 38.56 -11.21 -18.52
C GLY A 523 37.31 -10.79 -19.30
N VAL A 524 37.46 -10.67 -20.62
CA VAL A 524 36.35 -10.46 -21.55
C VAL A 524 36.28 -11.63 -22.52
N TYR A 525 35.12 -12.29 -22.59
CA TYR A 525 34.84 -13.37 -23.54
C TYR A 525 33.67 -12.97 -24.44
N LEU A 526 33.94 -12.90 -25.75
CA LEU A 526 32.97 -12.55 -26.77
C LEU A 526 32.67 -13.76 -27.66
N GLU A 527 31.39 -14.06 -27.86
CA GLU A 527 30.93 -15.17 -28.68
C GLU A 527 29.77 -14.74 -29.58
N ASN A 528 29.86 -15.03 -30.88
CA ASN A 528 28.86 -14.65 -31.88
C ASN A 528 28.54 -13.14 -31.92
N THR A 529 29.45 -12.29 -31.44
CA THR A 529 29.32 -10.82 -31.51
C THR A 529 29.99 -10.27 -32.78
N ASP A 530 29.54 -9.12 -33.28
CA ASP A 530 30.17 -8.42 -34.41
C ASP A 530 30.51 -6.95 -34.09
N LYS A 531 31.65 -6.44 -34.60
CA LYS A 531 32.06 -5.02 -34.46
C LYS A 531 32.12 -4.51 -33.02
N VAL A 532 32.55 -5.33 -32.08
CA VAL A 532 32.70 -4.92 -30.67
C VAL A 532 33.93 -4.03 -30.51
N ARG A 533 33.84 -2.99 -29.67
CA ARG A 533 34.96 -2.13 -29.29
C ARG A 533 35.33 -2.36 -27.83
N LEU A 534 36.52 -2.90 -27.59
CA LEU A 534 37.13 -3.03 -26.27
C LEU A 534 38.15 -1.90 -26.12
N VAL A 535 37.91 -0.94 -25.24
CA VAL A 535 38.72 0.29 -25.15
C VAL A 535 39.20 0.51 -23.71
N ARG A 536 40.52 0.49 -23.46
CA ARG A 536 41.13 0.82 -22.17
C ARG A 536 40.56 0.05 -20.97
N ASN A 537 40.20 -1.20 -21.18
CA ASN A 537 39.89 -2.08 -20.06
C ASN A 537 41.20 -2.58 -19.45
N ASP A 538 41.18 -2.89 -18.16
CA ASP A 538 42.31 -3.47 -17.43
C ASP A 538 41.89 -4.83 -16.82
N VAL A 539 42.70 -5.86 -17.04
CA VAL A 539 42.45 -7.21 -16.53
C VAL A 539 43.68 -7.77 -15.85
N ARG A 540 43.60 -8.01 -14.54
CA ARG A 540 44.71 -8.52 -13.75
C ARG A 540 44.36 -9.72 -12.88
N GLY A 541 45.34 -10.59 -12.64
CA GLY A 541 45.29 -11.66 -11.65
C GLY A 541 46.01 -11.26 -10.37
N ILE A 542 45.44 -11.57 -9.21
CA ILE A 542 46.15 -11.42 -7.93
C ILE A 542 46.51 -12.79 -7.34
N GLY A 543 47.51 -12.82 -6.45
CA GLY A 543 47.95 -14.05 -5.79
C GLY A 543 48.82 -14.97 -6.65
N GLY A 544 49.44 -14.44 -7.71
CA GLY A 544 50.39 -15.17 -8.56
C GLY A 544 49.77 -16.22 -9.49
N LYS A 545 48.44 -16.18 -9.69
CA LYS A 545 47.75 -17.03 -10.66
C LYS A 545 47.59 -16.34 -12.00
N LEU A 546 47.85 -17.10 -13.06
CA LEU A 546 47.85 -16.59 -14.43
C LEU A 546 46.47 -16.72 -15.08
N LEU A 547 46.11 -15.72 -15.88
CA LEU A 547 44.92 -15.78 -16.74
C LEU A 547 45.19 -16.65 -17.96
N SER A 548 44.15 -17.31 -18.49
CA SER A 548 44.26 -18.00 -19.77
C SER A 548 44.25 -16.97 -20.90
N HIS A 549 43.18 -16.18 -20.97
CA HIS A 549 42.97 -15.20 -22.03
C HIS A 549 42.31 -13.95 -21.46
N PRO A 550 43.05 -12.88 -21.14
CA PRO A 550 42.48 -11.64 -20.60
C PRO A 550 41.41 -11.05 -21.55
N TYR A 551 41.63 -11.18 -22.87
CA TYR A 551 40.65 -10.88 -23.91
C TYR A 551 40.56 -12.06 -24.89
N CYS A 552 39.35 -12.62 -25.02
CA CYS A 552 39.04 -13.78 -25.86
C CYS A 552 37.91 -13.44 -26.82
N THR A 553 38.25 -13.35 -28.10
CA THR A 553 37.39 -12.90 -29.19
C THR A 553 37.42 -13.85 -30.39
N ASP A 554 38.02 -15.05 -30.25
CA ASP A 554 38.15 -16.08 -31.29
C ASP A 554 36.82 -16.58 -31.88
N LYS A 555 35.71 -16.34 -31.18
CA LYS A 555 34.34 -16.63 -31.63
C LYS A 555 33.53 -15.39 -31.98
N ALA A 556 34.16 -14.21 -32.01
CA ALA A 556 33.57 -12.95 -32.45
C ALA A 556 34.03 -12.60 -33.87
N LYS A 557 33.56 -11.48 -34.41
CA LYS A 557 33.97 -10.93 -35.71
C LYS A 557 34.24 -9.44 -35.59
N ASN A 558 35.27 -8.97 -36.30
CA ASN A 558 35.59 -7.55 -36.47
C ASN A 558 35.76 -6.79 -35.14
N THR A 559 36.34 -7.42 -34.11
CA THR A 559 36.54 -6.77 -32.81
C THR A 559 37.70 -5.79 -32.89
N THR A 560 37.54 -4.60 -32.32
CA THR A 560 38.61 -3.62 -32.18
C THR A 560 39.03 -3.52 -30.71
N LEU A 561 40.27 -3.87 -30.41
CA LEU A 561 40.91 -3.76 -29.11
C LEU A 561 41.82 -2.52 -29.12
N ILE A 562 41.59 -1.54 -28.24
CA ILE A 562 42.32 -0.27 -28.18
C ILE A 562 42.83 -0.01 -26.76
N HIS A 563 44.15 0.01 -26.58
CA HIS A 563 44.83 0.35 -25.32
C HIS A 563 44.34 -0.44 -24.10
N ASN A 564 44.00 -1.71 -24.29
CA ASN A 564 43.60 -2.60 -23.21
C ASN A 564 44.84 -3.17 -22.52
N THR A 565 44.84 -3.24 -21.19
CA THR A 565 45.98 -3.69 -20.37
C THR A 565 45.67 -5.01 -19.66
N TYR A 566 46.71 -5.82 -19.45
CA TYR A 566 46.63 -7.05 -18.68
C TYR A 566 48.00 -7.46 -18.11
N ASP A 567 48.01 -8.24 -17.03
CA ASP A 567 49.24 -8.63 -16.32
C ASP A 567 49.74 -10.06 -16.63
N SER A 568 48.88 -10.90 -17.21
CA SER A 568 49.15 -12.32 -17.45
C SER A 568 48.26 -12.90 -18.55
N GLY A 569 48.65 -14.08 -19.06
CA GLY A 569 47.94 -14.77 -20.14
C GLY A 569 48.23 -14.24 -21.53
N THR A 570 47.51 -14.76 -22.52
CA THR A 570 47.68 -14.41 -23.93
C THR A 570 46.37 -13.97 -24.56
N LEU A 571 46.41 -12.99 -25.45
CA LEU A 571 45.25 -12.62 -26.26
C LEU A 571 44.83 -13.80 -27.14
N LYS A 572 43.52 -14.05 -27.25
CA LYS A 572 42.95 -15.02 -28.18
C LYS A 572 41.99 -14.34 -29.13
N THR A 573 42.49 -13.87 -30.26
CA THR A 573 41.74 -13.03 -31.20
C THR A 573 41.16 -13.82 -32.37
N ALA A 574 40.06 -13.34 -32.94
CA ALA A 574 39.56 -13.83 -34.22
C ALA A 574 40.38 -13.26 -35.38
N GLU A 575 40.31 -13.93 -36.53
CA GLU A 575 40.82 -13.40 -37.78
C GLU A 575 40.08 -12.10 -38.16
N GLY A 576 40.81 -11.04 -38.47
CA GLY A 576 40.27 -9.72 -38.80
C GLY A 576 40.06 -8.77 -37.61
N ASP A 577 40.38 -9.20 -36.38
CA ASP A 577 40.41 -8.29 -35.23
C ASP A 577 41.53 -7.24 -35.39
N ILE A 578 41.26 -6.02 -34.93
CA ILE A 578 42.23 -4.92 -34.92
C ILE A 578 42.73 -4.72 -33.48
N VAL A 579 44.04 -4.85 -33.27
CA VAL A 579 44.67 -4.61 -31.97
C VAL A 579 45.54 -3.36 -32.05
N VAL A 580 45.17 -2.34 -31.27
CA VAL A 580 45.93 -1.10 -31.08
C VAL A 580 46.47 -1.13 -29.65
N ILE A 581 47.79 -1.26 -29.53
CA ILE A 581 48.51 -1.37 -28.24
C ILE A 581 48.53 -0.01 -27.55
#